data_AF-A0A2V6BX59-F1
#
_entry.id   AF-A0A2V6BX59-F1
#
_cell.length_a   1.000
_cell.length_b   1.000
_cell.length_c   1.000
_cell.angle_alpha   90.00
_cell.angle_beta   90.00
_cell.angle_gamma   90.00
#
_symmetry.space_group_name_H-M   'P 1'
#
loop_
_entity.id
_entity.type
_entity.pdbx_description
1 polymer ?
#
loop_
_entity_poly.entity_id
_entity_poly.type
_entity_poly.pdbx_seq_one_letter_code
_entity_poly.pdbx_strand_id
1 'polypeptide(L)' 'MSVVLIEKKTPQITIITLNRPERRNALSIELLSELKATIKLAS' A
#
# COMPACT_ATOMS: atom_id res chain seq x y z
N MET A 1 -5.47 10.84 -5.16
CA MET A 1 -5.60 10.38 -3.75
C MET A 1 -4.89 9.04 -3.69
N SER A 2 -3.84 8.89 -2.87
CA SER A 2 -3.04 7.66 -2.86
C SER A 2 -3.89 6.48 -2.40
N VAL A 3 -3.92 5.36 -3.14
CA VAL A 3 -4.69 4.17 -2.74
C VAL A 3 -3.91 3.27 -1.79
N VAL A 4 -2.59 3.48 -1.69
CA VAL A 4 -1.69 2.88 -0.71
C VAL A 4 -0.87 3.98 -0.02
N LEU A 5 -0.65 3.86 1.28
CA LEU A 5 0.27 4.72 2.06
C LEU A 5 1.46 3.89 2.55
N ILE A 6 2.64 4.51 2.58
CA ILE A 6 3.90 3.85 2.96
C ILE A 6 4.52 4.62 4.12
N GLU A 7 4.82 3.91 5.20
CA GLU A 7 5.51 4.46 6.37
C GLU A 7 6.67 3.56 6.75
N LYS A 8 7.89 4.11 6.79
CA LYS A 8 9.06 3.39 7.29
C LYS A 8 9.13 3.54 8.80
N LYS A 9 8.72 2.50 9.53
CA LYS A 9 8.72 2.51 11.00
C LYS A 9 10.11 2.24 11.58
N THR A 10 10.86 1.33 10.96
CA THR A 10 12.28 1.07 11.27
C THR A 10 13.03 0.75 9.97
N PRO A 11 14.37 0.66 9.97
CA PRO A 11 15.12 0.25 8.78
C PRO A 11 14.72 -1.12 8.22
N GLN A 12 14.09 -1.97 9.03
CA GLN A 12 13.70 -3.34 8.67
C GLN A 12 12.17 -3.51 8.57
N ILE A 13 11.37 -2.50 8.94
CA ILE A 13 9.91 -2.58 8.97
C ILE A 13 9.31 -1.42 8.19
N THR A 14 8.62 -1.76 7.10
CA THR A 14 7.79 -0.84 6.32
C THR A 14 6.32 -1.19 6.52
N ILE A 15 5.53 -0.22 6.96
CA ILE A 15 4.07 -0.32 7.08
C ILE A 15 3.45 0.14 5.77
N ILE A 16 2.61 -0.70 5.18
CA ILE A 16 1.86 -0.42 3.97
C ILE A 16 0.38 -0.40 4.33
N THR A 17 -0.25 0.77 4.26
CA THR A 17 -1.67 0.96 4.63
C THR A 17 -2.52 1.08 3.37
N LEU A 18 -3.54 0.22 3.25
CA LEU A 18 -4.53 0.34 2.18
C LEU A 18 -5.45 1.54 2.49
N ASN A 19 -5.50 2.49 1.56
CA ASN A 19 -6.12 3.80 1.78
C ASN A 19 -7.38 4.00 0.93
N ARG A 20 -8.29 3.02 0.98
CA ARG A 20 -9.62 3.11 0.37
C ARG A 20 -10.72 2.74 1.37
N PRO A 21 -10.83 3.46 2.52
CA PRO A 21 -11.77 3.13 3.58
C PRO A 21 -13.22 3.16 3.10
N GLU A 22 -13.57 4.12 2.23
CA GLU A 22 -14.91 4.27 1.63
C GLU A 22 -15.39 3.01 0.89
N ARG A 23 -14.45 2.21 0.38
CA ARG A 23 -14.73 0.96 -0.34
C ARG A 23 -14.26 -0.27 0.43
N ARG A 24 -14.04 -0.13 1.74
CA ARG A 24 -13.53 -1.19 2.63
C ARG A 24 -12.27 -1.86 2.07
N ASN A 25 -11.41 -1.08 1.42
CA ASN A 25 -10.19 -1.56 0.76
C ASN A 25 -10.42 -2.65 -0.30
N ALA A 26 -11.56 -2.61 -1.00
CA ALA A 26 -11.80 -3.50 -2.13
C ALA A 26 -10.62 -3.49 -3.13
N LEU A 27 -10.16 -4.70 -3.46
CA LEU A 27 -8.97 -4.96 -4.27
C LEU A 27 -9.22 -4.69 -5.76
N SER A 28 -9.37 -3.42 -6.13
CA SER A 28 -9.37 -3.02 -7.54
C SER A 28 -7.99 -3.20 -8.18
N ILE A 29 -7.95 -3.28 -9.51
CA ILE A 29 -6.74 -3.36 -10.31
C ILE A 29 -5.72 -2.26 -9.94
N GLU A 30 -6.16 -1.02 -9.76
CA GLU A 30 -5.33 0.11 -9.36
C GLU A 30 -4.59 -0.13 -8.03
N LEU A 31 -5.34 -0.46 -6.97
CA LEU A 31 -4.80 -0.79 -5.65
C LEU A 31 -3.83 -1.99 -5.71
N LEU A 32 -4.18 -3.04 -6.46
CA LEU A 32 -3.29 -4.21 -6.61
C LEU A 32 -2.00 -3.84 -7.35
N SER A 33 -2.07 -2.97 -8.35
CA SER A 33 -0.90 -2.48 -9.09
C SER A 33 0.02 -1.67 -8.18
N GLU A 34 -0.52 -0.72 -7.42
CA GLU A 34 0.26 0.08 -6.46
C GLU A 34 0.84 -0.77 -5.33
N LEU A 35 0.07 -1.69 -4.77
CA LEU A 35 0.54 -2.61 -3.73
C LEU A 35 1.70 -3.47 -4.22
N LYS A 36 1.60 -4.03 -5.43
CA LYS A 36 2.66 -4.85 -6.03
C LYS A 36 3.94 -4.04 -6.25
N ALA A 37 3.82 -2.82 -6.76
CA ALA A 37 4.96 -1.92 -6.93
C ALA A 37 5.61 -1.56 -5.59
N THR A 38 4.80 -1.29 -4.58
CA THR A 38 5.25 -0.92 -3.23
C THR A 38 5.99 -2.06 -2.55
N ILE A 39 5.46 -3.28 -2.61
CA ILE A 39 6.12 -4.47 -2.04
C ILE A 39 7.49 -4.68 -2.70
N LYS A 40 7.58 -4.54 -4.02
CA LYS A 40 8.85 -4.68 -4.76
C LYS A 40 9.90 -3.63 -4.38
N LEU A 41 9.49 -2.46 -3.91
CA LEU A 41 10.40 -1.41 -3.43
C LEU A 41 10.80 -1.61 -1.96
N ALA A 42 9.99 -2.34 -1.20
CA ALA A 42 10.22 -2.61 0.22
C ALA A 42 10.98 -3.92 0.47
N SER A 43 11.04 -4.83 -0.52
CA SER A 43 11.84 -6.06 -0.54
C SER A 43 13.28 -5.79 -0.96
#